data_AF-A0A8T1ULF5-F1
#
_entry.id   AF-A0A8T1ULF5-F1
#
_cell.length_a   1.000
_cell.length_b   1.000
_cell.length_c   1.000
_cell.angle_alpha   90.00
_cell.angle_beta   90.00
_cell.angle_gamma   90.00
#
_symmetry.space_group_name_H-M   'P 1'
#
loop_
_entity.id
_entity.type
_entity.pdbx_description
1 polymer ?
#
loop_
_entity_poly.entity_id
_entity_poly.type
_entity_poly.pdbx_seq_one_letter_code
_entity_poly.pdbx_strand_id
1 'polypeptide(L)'
;MQLGSPVRGNKRIYALQEVADSVVPDSGDESDTTSQELARLRSEIRSAQAAQATAEEEIMHRESAQMACSSARRKLEQTQREVHRLRERKSSVLQELDASNAQVDAHNELYQRLENRIKSAEDESQPLTQYTARQKEIFKATVATNTSQIRRLHQLLSDSDIADDSANTCLKRRNEDLREQVKRLSSANKALRAHVRLEEMDPDVLPRRFGCLSVYFVRSNYYNASAYVCPASLFSRVYSGGGHSRAPPLARLKGFWRTFRGYGPEEDIDLGFSLWERDHWISARAIELFLSTGYRVLEEDSILASTTKAQLRLALDEAKAAWEEYAVTRTRRCDRLRVRLVYNLWRWCISTEPRFAATTPDILFEPSMPGYSLEYLTWIPGSPDWLSHISALDAAEPWMG
;
A
#
# COMPACT_ATOMS: atom_id res chain seq x y z
N MET A 1 -42.12 32.08 58.41
CA MET A 1 -42.09 32.90 59.64
C MET A 1 -43.26 33.86 59.58
N GLN A 2 -44.14 33.81 60.59
CA GLN A 2 -45.37 34.59 60.68
C GLN A 2 -45.07 36.10 60.70
N LEU A 3 -45.76 36.83 59.82
CA LEU A 3 -45.76 38.29 59.79
C LEU A 3 -46.51 38.81 61.02
N GLY A 4 -45.80 39.55 61.89
CA GLY A 4 -46.39 40.22 63.05
C GLY A 4 -47.28 41.39 62.62
N SER A 5 -48.47 41.46 63.22
CA SER A 5 -49.49 42.50 62.99
C SER A 5 -48.97 43.92 63.27
N PRO A 6 -49.40 44.94 62.51
CA PRO A 6 -49.09 46.32 62.82
C PRO A 6 -49.92 46.78 64.02
N VAL A 7 -49.23 47.29 65.05
CA VAL A 7 -49.83 47.92 66.24
C VAL A 7 -50.62 49.13 65.77
N ARG A 8 -51.95 48.94 65.70
CA ARG A 8 -52.93 49.97 65.35
C ARG A 8 -52.90 51.04 66.44
N GLY A 9 -52.43 52.23 66.07
CA GLY A 9 -52.39 53.41 66.93
C GLY A 9 -53.69 53.64 67.68
N ASN A 10 -53.55 53.98 68.97
CA ASN A 10 -54.63 54.32 69.88
C ASN A 10 -55.46 55.48 69.31
N LYS A 11 -56.62 55.17 68.71
CA LYS A 11 -57.67 56.13 68.32
C LYS A 11 -58.33 56.86 69.50
N ARG A 12 -57.77 56.76 70.71
CA ARG A 12 -58.32 57.35 71.94
C ARG A 12 -57.92 58.80 72.18
N ILE A 13 -56.91 59.32 71.49
CA ILE A 13 -56.43 60.71 71.70
C ILE A 13 -57.24 61.73 70.88
N TYR A 14 -57.71 61.36 69.68
CA TYR A 14 -58.56 62.23 68.87
C TYR A 14 -59.99 62.40 69.43
N ALA A 15 -60.44 61.51 70.31
CA ALA A 15 -61.77 61.57 70.93
C ALA A 15 -61.85 62.50 72.14
N LEU A 16 -60.72 63.04 72.63
CA LEU A 16 -60.71 63.98 73.77
C LEU A 16 -60.65 65.45 73.34
N GLN A 17 -60.37 65.73 72.05
CA GLN A 17 -60.42 67.09 71.50
C GLN A 17 -61.86 67.54 71.24
N GLU A 18 -62.77 66.61 70.86
CA GLU A 18 -64.15 66.93 70.48
C GLU A 18 -65.11 67.07 71.68
N VAL A 19 -64.69 66.68 72.89
CA VAL A 19 -65.48 66.82 74.13
C VAL A 19 -65.17 68.13 74.87
N ALA A 20 -64.08 68.83 74.52
CA ALA A 20 -63.64 70.03 75.22
C ALA A 20 -64.29 71.34 74.74
N ASP A 21 -64.99 71.34 73.59
CA ASP A 21 -65.56 72.56 72.98
C ASP A 21 -67.05 72.79 73.28
N SER A 22 -67.67 72.02 74.18
CA SER A 22 -69.13 72.10 74.43
C SER A 22 -69.55 72.34 75.89
N VAL A 23 -68.72 73.01 76.70
CA VAL A 23 -69.09 73.42 78.07
C VAL A 23 -69.26 74.95 78.11
N VAL A 24 -70.52 75.38 78.24
CA VAL A 24 -70.90 76.75 78.61
C VAL A 24 -70.63 76.93 80.12
N PRO A 25 -69.94 77.99 80.57
CA PRO A 25 -69.66 78.22 81.98
C PRO A 25 -70.78 79.04 82.65
N ASP A 26 -71.18 78.67 83.86
CA ASP A 26 -72.01 79.50 84.74
C ASP A 26 -71.30 79.68 86.09
N SER A 27 -70.93 80.95 86.39
CA SER A 27 -70.37 81.52 87.63
C SER A 27 -69.08 80.86 88.20
N GLY A 28 -68.01 81.53 88.61
CA GLY A 28 -67.70 82.89 89.04
C GLY A 28 -66.65 82.74 90.17
N ASP A 29 -65.44 83.29 89.96
CA ASP A 29 -64.31 83.42 90.93
C ASP A 29 -63.28 82.28 91.16
N GLU A 30 -63.15 81.29 90.25
CA GLU A 30 -61.95 80.42 90.14
C GLU A 30 -61.36 80.37 88.70
N SER A 31 -61.53 81.44 87.92
CA SER A 31 -61.27 81.43 86.47
C SER A 31 -59.82 81.65 86.05
N ASP A 32 -59.00 82.37 86.83
CA ASP A 32 -57.65 82.73 86.39
C ASP A 32 -56.63 81.62 86.67
N THR A 33 -56.74 80.92 87.79
CA THR A 33 -55.91 79.76 88.13
C THR A 33 -56.17 78.58 87.20
N THR A 34 -57.44 78.30 86.90
CA THR A 34 -57.86 77.22 85.99
C THR A 34 -57.49 77.52 84.53
N SER A 35 -57.59 78.78 84.08
CA SER A 35 -57.17 79.19 82.73
C SER A 35 -55.65 79.15 82.53
N GLN A 36 -54.89 79.53 83.57
CA GLN A 36 -53.43 79.47 83.56
C GLN A 36 -52.92 78.02 83.59
N GLU A 37 -53.58 77.13 84.34
CA GLU A 37 -53.31 75.68 84.31
C GLU A 37 -53.68 75.05 82.96
N LEU A 38 -54.80 75.43 82.35
CA LEU A 38 -55.18 74.98 81.01
C LEU A 38 -54.18 75.42 79.94
N ALA A 39 -53.67 76.66 80.02
CA ALA A 39 -52.63 77.16 79.11
C ALA A 39 -51.31 76.41 79.29
N ARG A 40 -50.92 76.09 80.54
CA ARG A 40 -49.75 75.29 80.87
C ARG A 40 -49.87 73.88 80.32
N LEU A 41 -50.98 73.18 80.57
CA LEU A 41 -51.23 71.84 80.04
C LEU A 41 -51.25 71.81 78.51
N ARG A 42 -51.83 72.83 77.85
CA ARG A 42 -51.78 72.97 76.38
C ARG A 42 -50.36 73.19 75.86
N SER A 43 -49.49 73.87 76.61
CA SER A 43 -48.07 74.03 76.25
C SER A 43 -47.27 72.74 76.44
N GLU A 44 -47.55 71.99 77.51
CA GLU A 44 -46.94 70.69 77.80
C GLU A 44 -47.39 69.63 76.79
N ILE A 45 -48.65 69.64 76.35
CA ILE A 45 -49.13 68.78 75.26
C ILE A 45 -48.42 69.12 73.94
N ARG A 46 -48.25 70.41 73.61
CA ARG A 46 -47.54 70.82 72.39
C ARG A 46 -46.05 70.47 72.43
N SER A 47 -45.38 70.61 73.58
CA SER A 47 -43.98 70.19 73.72
C SER A 47 -43.85 68.66 73.67
N ALA A 48 -44.78 67.92 74.26
CA ALA A 48 -44.84 66.46 74.16
C ALA A 48 -45.12 65.98 72.73
N GLN A 49 -46.00 66.66 71.99
CA GLN A 49 -46.25 66.37 70.56
C GLN A 49 -45.04 66.68 69.68
N ALA A 50 -44.32 67.78 69.93
CA ALA A 50 -43.08 68.10 69.22
C ALA A 50 -41.97 67.08 69.53
N ALA A 51 -41.82 66.67 70.81
CA ALA A 51 -40.89 65.63 71.21
C ALA A 51 -41.26 64.26 70.60
N GLN A 52 -42.55 63.95 70.49
CA GLN A 52 -43.03 62.75 69.82
C GLN A 52 -42.70 62.77 68.32
N ALA A 53 -42.91 63.89 67.62
CA ALA A 53 -42.55 64.02 66.21
C ALA A 53 -41.04 63.83 65.97
N THR A 54 -40.19 64.43 66.81
CA THR A 54 -38.72 64.22 66.72
C THR A 54 -38.32 62.77 67.01
N ALA A 55 -38.99 62.11 67.96
CA ALA A 55 -38.73 60.71 68.26
C ALA A 55 -39.18 59.78 67.13
N GLU A 56 -40.32 60.07 66.48
CA GLU A 56 -40.81 59.36 65.30
C GLU A 56 -39.86 59.52 64.11
N GLU A 57 -39.34 60.72 63.84
CA GLU A 57 -38.30 60.96 62.81
C GLU A 57 -37.01 60.18 63.11
N GLU A 58 -36.54 60.17 64.35
CA GLU A 58 -35.37 59.37 64.74
C GLU A 58 -35.61 57.87 64.55
N ILE A 59 -36.80 57.36 64.86
CA ILE A 59 -37.17 55.96 64.64
C ILE A 59 -37.14 55.64 63.13
N MET A 60 -37.74 56.49 62.29
CA MET A 60 -37.72 56.32 60.83
C MET A 60 -36.30 56.36 60.26
N HIS A 61 -35.43 57.24 60.75
CA HIS A 61 -34.03 57.29 60.37
C HIS A 61 -33.26 56.05 60.81
N ARG A 62 -33.48 55.54 62.03
CA ARG A 62 -32.89 54.29 62.52
C ARG A 62 -33.32 53.10 61.69
N GLU A 63 -34.61 52.99 61.34
CA GLU A 63 -35.13 51.92 60.49
C GLU A 63 -34.52 51.97 59.08
N SER A 64 -34.43 53.17 58.50
CA SER A 64 -33.80 53.38 57.19
C SER A 64 -32.31 52.97 57.19
N ALA A 65 -31.57 53.36 58.24
CA ALA A 65 -30.18 52.96 58.42
C ALA A 65 -30.03 51.45 58.63
N GLN A 66 -30.92 50.82 59.40
CA GLN A 66 -30.93 49.37 59.62
C GLN A 66 -31.18 48.60 58.31
N MET A 67 -32.11 49.08 57.48
CA MET A 67 -32.36 48.50 56.16
C MET A 67 -31.16 48.63 55.23
N ALA A 68 -30.50 49.80 55.21
CA ALA A 68 -29.27 50.01 54.45
C ALA A 68 -28.13 49.08 54.92
N CYS A 69 -27.91 48.95 56.23
CA CYS A 69 -26.94 48.03 56.81
C CYS A 69 -27.23 46.56 56.47
N SER A 70 -28.51 46.14 56.54
CA SER A 70 -28.91 44.78 56.18
C SER A 70 -28.67 44.47 54.69
N SER A 71 -28.93 45.46 53.81
CA SER A 71 -28.67 45.36 52.37
C SER A 71 -27.16 45.27 52.08
N ALA A 72 -26.35 46.12 52.71
CA ALA A 72 -24.89 46.08 52.60
C ALA A 72 -24.32 44.73 53.09
N ARG A 73 -24.84 44.19 54.19
CA ARG A 73 -24.44 42.88 54.72
C ARG A 73 -24.77 41.75 53.75
N ARG A 74 -25.96 41.74 53.14
CA ARG A 74 -26.32 40.76 52.11
C ARG A 74 -25.40 40.84 50.88
N LYS A 75 -25.05 42.06 50.44
CA LYS A 75 -24.09 42.26 49.34
C LYS A 75 -22.71 41.73 49.71
N LEU A 76 -22.22 42.01 50.93
CA LEU A 76 -20.95 41.47 51.41
C LEU A 76 -20.96 39.95 51.41
N GLU A 77 -21.98 39.31 51.97
CA GLU A 77 -22.12 37.85 51.97
C GLU A 77 -22.20 37.26 50.55
N GLN A 78 -22.87 37.94 49.62
CA GLN A 78 -22.89 37.54 48.21
C GLN A 78 -21.51 37.62 47.57
N THR A 79 -20.77 38.72 47.79
CA THR A 79 -19.41 38.87 47.26
C THR A 79 -18.45 37.86 47.88
N GLN A 80 -18.61 37.52 49.17
CA GLN A 80 -17.80 36.50 49.83
C GLN A 80 -18.04 35.11 49.23
N ARG A 81 -19.30 34.75 48.96
CA ARG A 81 -19.64 33.50 48.25
C ARG A 81 -19.01 33.47 46.85
N GLU A 82 -19.06 34.58 46.13
CA GLU A 82 -18.46 34.66 44.80
C GLU A 82 -16.94 34.55 44.83
N VAL A 83 -16.27 35.19 45.79
CA VAL A 83 -14.82 35.04 45.99
C VAL A 83 -14.45 33.58 46.30
N HIS A 84 -15.25 32.88 47.11
CA HIS A 84 -15.03 31.47 47.40
C HIS A 84 -15.15 30.61 46.13
N ARG A 85 -16.23 30.80 45.37
CA ARG A 85 -16.45 30.13 44.08
C ARG A 85 -15.31 30.36 43.09
N LEU A 86 -14.81 31.60 43.01
CA LEU A 86 -13.69 31.94 42.14
C LEU A 86 -12.37 31.30 42.61
N ARG A 87 -12.15 31.16 43.92
CA ARG A 87 -10.98 30.44 44.46
C ARG A 87 -11.03 28.95 44.14
N GLU A 88 -12.19 28.32 44.25
CA GLU A 88 -12.37 26.92 43.85
C GLU A 88 -12.12 26.74 42.35
N ARG A 89 -12.67 27.64 41.52
CA ARG A 89 -12.43 27.60 40.07
C ARG A 89 -10.96 27.80 39.73
N LYS A 90 -10.27 28.74 40.40
CA LYS A 90 -8.82 28.93 40.25
C LYS A 90 -8.06 27.65 40.60
N SER A 91 -8.42 26.98 41.69
CA SER A 91 -7.78 25.72 42.09
C SER A 91 -8.01 24.61 41.05
N SER A 92 -9.23 24.49 40.50
CA SER A 92 -9.56 23.53 39.44
C SER A 92 -8.74 23.79 38.17
N VAL A 93 -8.63 25.05 37.73
CA VAL A 93 -7.84 25.41 36.54
C VAL A 93 -6.35 25.14 36.76
N LEU A 94 -5.81 25.38 37.95
CA LEU A 94 -4.42 25.05 38.25
C LEU A 94 -4.15 23.54 38.18
N GLN A 95 -5.08 22.71 38.69
CA GLN A 95 -4.96 21.25 38.56
C GLN A 95 -5.02 20.79 37.10
N GLU A 96 -5.89 21.40 36.28
CA GLU A 96 -5.97 21.12 34.84
C GLU A 96 -4.66 21.51 34.13
N LEU A 97 -4.05 22.64 34.52
CA LEU A 97 -2.76 23.09 34.00
C LEU A 97 -1.63 22.12 34.37
N ASP A 98 -1.55 21.69 35.62
CA ASP A 98 -0.54 20.74 36.09
C ASP A 98 -0.67 19.38 35.37
N ALA A 99 -1.91 18.91 35.16
CA ALA A 99 -2.18 17.69 34.39
C ALA A 99 -1.74 17.83 32.92
N SER A 100 -2.02 18.98 32.29
CA SER A 100 -1.59 19.27 30.93
C SER A 100 -0.07 19.35 30.81
N ASN A 101 0.61 19.96 31.77
CA ASN A 101 2.08 20.02 31.80
C ASN A 101 2.70 18.62 31.93
N ALA A 102 2.16 17.77 32.82
CA ALA A 102 2.61 16.38 32.92
C ALA A 102 2.42 15.59 31.62
N GLN A 103 1.34 15.86 30.87
CA GLN A 103 1.14 15.26 29.56
C GLN A 103 2.17 15.75 28.53
N VAL A 104 2.51 17.04 28.55
CA VAL A 104 3.56 17.61 27.69
C VAL A 104 4.91 16.96 27.98
N ASP A 105 5.26 16.77 29.25
CA ASP A 105 6.51 16.10 29.64
C ASP A 105 6.55 14.65 29.16
N ALA A 106 5.44 13.91 29.30
CA ALA A 106 5.33 12.55 28.79
C ALA A 106 5.47 12.49 27.25
N HIS A 107 4.89 13.44 26.53
CA HIS A 107 5.08 13.56 25.08
C HIS A 107 6.54 13.88 24.73
N ASN A 108 7.20 14.79 25.45
CA ASN A 108 8.61 15.12 25.22
C ASN A 108 9.52 13.89 25.38
N GLU A 109 9.28 13.05 26.40
CA GLU A 109 10.01 11.80 26.55
C GLU A 109 9.78 10.83 25.38
N LEU A 110 8.53 10.70 24.92
CA LEU A 110 8.21 9.86 23.77
C LEU A 110 8.90 10.37 22.50
N TYR A 111 8.91 11.69 22.27
CA TYR A 111 9.64 12.30 21.16
C TYR A 111 11.13 11.98 21.20
N GLN A 112 11.78 12.12 22.36
CA GLN A 112 13.20 11.77 22.52
C GLN A 112 13.47 10.29 22.25
N ARG A 113 12.60 9.39 22.72
CA ARG A 113 12.72 7.95 22.44
C ARG A 113 12.57 7.64 20.95
N LEU A 114 11.62 8.29 20.27
CA LEU A 114 11.43 8.14 18.83
C LEU A 114 12.63 8.67 18.05
N GLU A 115 13.16 9.84 18.41
CA GLU A 115 14.35 10.41 17.79
C GLU A 115 15.56 9.48 17.92
N ASN A 116 15.77 8.90 19.10
CA ASN A 116 16.85 7.93 19.32
C ASN A 116 16.66 6.66 18.47
N ARG A 117 15.43 6.16 18.34
CA ARG A 117 15.14 5.00 17.48
C ARG A 117 15.39 5.30 16.00
N ILE A 118 15.05 6.51 15.54
CA ILE A 118 15.33 6.94 14.17
C ILE A 118 16.84 6.97 13.93
N LYS A 119 17.61 7.60 14.83
CA LYS A 119 19.08 7.64 14.74
C LYS A 119 19.69 6.23 14.69
N SER A 120 19.27 5.33 15.58
CA SER A 120 19.76 3.94 15.55
C SER A 120 19.39 3.21 14.25
N ALA A 121 18.18 3.42 13.72
CA ALA A 121 17.78 2.81 12.45
C ALA A 121 18.55 3.40 11.25
N GLU A 122 18.88 4.69 11.30
CA GLU A 122 19.75 5.35 10.31
C GLU A 122 21.17 4.77 10.37
N ASP A 123 21.74 4.62 11.57
CA ASP A 123 23.06 4.03 11.80
C ASP A 123 23.14 2.57 11.28
N GLU A 124 22.06 1.79 11.43
CA GLU A 124 21.97 0.41 10.90
C GLU A 124 21.82 0.37 9.37
N SER A 125 21.08 1.30 8.78
CA SER A 125 20.79 1.33 7.34
C SER A 125 21.94 1.92 6.50
N GLN A 126 22.70 2.85 7.07
CA GLN A 126 23.82 3.51 6.40
C GLN A 126 24.88 2.53 5.86
N PRO A 127 25.41 1.54 6.62
CA PRO A 127 26.39 0.60 6.10
C PRO A 127 25.83 -0.31 4.99
N LEU A 128 24.55 -0.72 5.08
CA LEU A 128 23.90 -1.52 4.04
C LEU A 128 23.76 -0.74 2.73
N THR A 129 23.44 0.55 2.83
CA THR A 129 23.38 1.46 1.69
C THR A 129 24.75 1.60 1.03
N GLN A 130 25.81 1.81 1.83
CA GLN A 130 27.18 1.87 1.32
C GLN A 130 27.64 0.55 0.69
N TYR A 131 27.32 -0.59 1.30
CA TYR A 131 27.62 -1.91 0.76
C TYR A 131 26.95 -2.12 -0.60
N THR A 132 25.65 -1.80 -0.71
CA THR A 132 24.89 -1.91 -1.94
C THR A 132 25.48 -1.02 -3.05
N ALA A 133 25.88 0.21 -2.71
CA ALA A 133 26.55 1.10 -3.66
C ALA A 133 27.88 0.51 -4.16
N ARG A 134 28.70 -0.05 -3.26
CA ARG A 134 29.95 -0.73 -3.64
C ARG A 134 29.70 -1.95 -4.54
N GLN A 135 28.71 -2.77 -4.23
CA GLN A 135 28.37 -3.94 -5.04
C GLN A 135 27.87 -3.54 -6.44
N LYS A 136 27.09 -2.46 -6.55
CA LYS A 136 26.67 -1.91 -7.86
C LYS A 136 27.87 -1.49 -8.71
N GLU A 137 28.87 -0.83 -8.14
CA GLU A 137 30.08 -0.44 -8.87
C GLU A 137 30.93 -1.66 -9.30
N ILE A 138 31.08 -2.66 -8.43
CA ILE A 138 31.78 -3.92 -8.77
C ILE A 138 31.05 -4.64 -9.92
N PHE A 139 29.73 -4.76 -9.83
CA PHE A 139 28.93 -5.38 -10.88
C PHE A 139 29.06 -4.63 -12.20
N LYS A 140 28.95 -3.29 -12.17
CA LYS A 140 29.12 -2.44 -13.36
C LYS A 140 30.49 -2.62 -14.01
N ALA A 141 31.57 -2.66 -13.23
CA ALA A 141 32.92 -2.91 -13.72
C ALA A 141 33.06 -4.32 -14.35
N THR A 142 32.42 -5.32 -13.74
CA THR A 142 32.41 -6.71 -14.24
C THR A 142 31.67 -6.81 -15.57
N VAL A 143 30.48 -6.20 -15.68
CA VAL A 143 29.71 -6.13 -16.92
C VAL A 143 30.48 -5.42 -18.02
N ALA A 144 31.15 -4.29 -17.71
CA ALA A 144 31.99 -3.59 -18.68
C ALA A 144 33.13 -4.48 -19.19
N THR A 145 33.78 -5.22 -18.30
CA THR A 145 34.86 -6.17 -18.65
C THR A 145 34.32 -7.29 -19.53
N ASN A 146 33.23 -7.95 -19.15
CA ASN A 146 32.61 -9.01 -19.93
C ASN A 146 32.17 -8.51 -21.32
N THR A 147 31.61 -7.30 -21.39
CA THR A 147 31.23 -6.69 -22.66
C THR A 147 32.46 -6.48 -23.56
N SER A 148 33.60 -6.06 -23.01
CA SER A 148 34.84 -5.93 -23.77
C SER A 148 35.37 -7.28 -24.27
N GLN A 149 35.26 -8.34 -23.45
CA GLN A 149 35.65 -9.70 -23.82
C GLN A 149 34.77 -10.25 -24.94
N ILE A 150 33.44 -10.06 -24.85
CA ILE A 150 32.48 -10.46 -25.89
C ILE A 150 32.81 -9.76 -27.21
N ARG A 151 33.07 -8.44 -27.20
CA ARG A 151 33.49 -7.72 -28.42
C ARG A 151 34.78 -8.30 -29.02
N ARG A 152 35.76 -8.62 -28.19
CA ARG A 152 37.01 -9.24 -28.64
C ARG A 152 36.78 -10.61 -29.27
N LEU A 153 35.91 -11.44 -28.68
CA LEU A 153 35.55 -12.74 -29.24
C LEU A 153 34.83 -12.59 -30.59
N HIS A 154 33.88 -11.67 -30.70
CA HIS A 154 33.23 -11.38 -31.98
C HIS A 154 34.25 -10.97 -33.06
N GLN A 155 35.22 -10.11 -32.72
CA GLN A 155 36.28 -9.73 -33.66
C GLN A 155 37.10 -10.94 -34.13
N LEU A 156 37.53 -11.80 -33.19
CA LEU A 156 38.31 -13.00 -33.53
C LEU A 156 37.52 -13.97 -34.43
N LEU A 157 36.23 -14.16 -34.17
CA LEU A 157 35.38 -15.00 -34.99
C LEU A 157 35.22 -14.42 -36.41
N SER A 158 35.00 -13.10 -36.52
CA SER A 158 34.92 -12.43 -37.82
C SER A 158 36.24 -12.53 -38.60
N ASP A 159 37.39 -12.35 -37.94
CA ASP A 159 38.70 -12.49 -38.58
C ASP A 159 38.95 -13.93 -39.05
N SER A 160 38.47 -14.94 -38.29
CA SER A 160 38.53 -16.36 -38.68
C SER A 160 37.66 -16.67 -39.88
N ASP A 161 36.42 -16.18 -39.93
CA ASP A 161 35.50 -16.39 -41.06
C ASP A 161 36.10 -15.84 -42.36
N ILE A 162 36.73 -14.65 -42.31
CA ILE A 162 37.44 -14.05 -43.45
C ILE A 162 38.61 -14.93 -43.90
N ALA A 163 39.38 -15.49 -42.96
CA ALA A 163 40.50 -16.36 -43.26
C ALA A 163 40.03 -17.68 -43.92
N ASP A 164 38.97 -18.29 -43.41
CA ASP A 164 38.40 -19.53 -43.94
C ASP A 164 37.81 -19.33 -45.35
N ASP A 165 37.15 -18.20 -45.62
CA ASP A 165 36.67 -17.85 -46.96
C ASP A 165 37.83 -17.71 -47.96
N SER A 166 38.95 -17.11 -47.52
CA SER A 166 40.15 -16.99 -48.35
C SER A 166 40.80 -18.36 -48.66
N ALA A 167 40.84 -19.27 -47.68
CA ALA A 167 41.35 -20.63 -47.86
C ALA A 167 40.44 -21.46 -48.77
N ASN A 168 39.13 -21.39 -48.57
CA ASN A 168 38.12 -22.07 -49.38
C ASN A 168 38.16 -21.62 -50.84
N THR A 169 38.30 -20.31 -51.10
CA THR A 169 38.42 -19.80 -52.48
C THR A 169 39.71 -20.29 -53.16
N CYS A 170 40.83 -20.39 -52.45
CA CYS A 170 42.08 -20.96 -52.96
C CYS A 170 41.93 -22.45 -53.30
N LEU A 171 41.33 -23.24 -52.41
CA LEU A 171 41.07 -24.67 -52.63
C LEU A 171 40.12 -24.92 -53.81
N LYS A 172 39.10 -24.07 -54.00
CA LYS A 172 38.20 -24.15 -55.16
C LYS A 172 38.96 -23.95 -56.47
N ARG A 173 39.84 -22.94 -56.57
CA ARG A 173 40.67 -22.72 -57.77
C ARG A 173 41.56 -23.93 -58.08
N ARG A 174 42.24 -24.47 -57.05
CA ARG A 174 43.11 -25.65 -57.22
C ARG A 174 42.33 -26.89 -57.70
N ASN A 175 41.11 -27.08 -57.20
CA ASN A 175 40.26 -28.18 -57.67
C ASN A 175 39.81 -28.00 -59.12
N GLU A 176 39.54 -26.76 -59.55
CA GLU A 176 39.19 -26.45 -60.94
C GLU A 176 40.36 -26.75 -61.88
N ASP A 177 41.58 -26.30 -61.53
CA ASP A 177 42.81 -26.60 -62.29
C ASP A 177 43.06 -28.11 -62.42
N LEU A 178 42.89 -28.86 -61.32
CA LEU A 178 43.04 -30.31 -61.33
C LEU A 178 41.99 -30.99 -62.21
N ARG A 179 40.73 -30.54 -62.17
CA ARG A 179 39.68 -31.06 -63.06
C ARG A 179 40.01 -30.79 -64.52
N GLU A 180 40.53 -29.62 -64.83
CA GLU A 180 40.91 -29.26 -66.20
C GLU A 180 42.12 -30.07 -66.68
N GLN A 181 43.10 -30.32 -65.82
CA GLN A 181 44.22 -31.23 -66.10
C GLN A 181 43.72 -32.66 -66.34
N VAL A 182 42.83 -33.19 -65.50
CA VAL A 182 42.23 -34.52 -65.69
C VAL A 182 41.46 -34.58 -67.01
N LYS A 183 40.71 -33.54 -67.38
CA LYS A 183 40.01 -33.46 -68.66
C LYS A 183 40.97 -33.49 -69.84
N ARG A 184 42.07 -32.73 -69.77
CA ARG A 184 43.14 -32.73 -70.78
C ARG A 184 43.80 -34.10 -70.91
N LEU A 185 44.20 -34.71 -69.79
CA LEU A 185 44.81 -36.04 -69.75
C LEU A 185 43.85 -37.14 -70.24
N SER A 186 42.57 -37.06 -69.88
CA SER A 186 41.55 -38.00 -70.36
C SER A 186 41.35 -37.87 -71.87
N SER A 187 41.35 -36.65 -72.41
CA SER A 187 41.28 -36.40 -73.85
C SER A 187 42.53 -36.92 -74.58
N ALA A 188 43.73 -36.69 -74.02
CA ALA A 188 44.97 -37.23 -74.54
C ALA A 188 44.98 -38.76 -74.51
N ASN A 189 44.56 -39.38 -73.40
CA ASN A 189 44.40 -40.83 -73.29
C ASN A 189 43.39 -41.39 -74.29
N LYS A 190 42.29 -40.68 -74.54
CA LYS A 190 41.30 -41.06 -75.57
C LYS A 190 41.91 -41.02 -76.97
N ALA A 191 42.71 -39.99 -77.28
CA ALA A 191 43.43 -39.89 -78.55
C ALA A 191 44.50 -41.00 -78.70
N LEU A 192 45.27 -41.28 -77.65
CA LEU A 192 46.23 -42.39 -77.63
C LEU A 192 45.54 -43.74 -77.84
N ARG A 193 44.42 -44.00 -77.16
CA ARG A 193 43.60 -45.20 -77.38
C ARG A 193 43.04 -45.31 -78.79
N ALA A 194 42.72 -44.19 -79.44
CA ALA A 194 42.28 -44.18 -80.84
C ALA A 194 43.44 -44.43 -81.83
N HIS A 195 44.69 -44.13 -81.44
CA HIS A 195 45.89 -44.43 -82.24
C HIS A 195 46.43 -45.85 -82.03
N VAL A 196 46.13 -46.49 -80.89
CA VAL A 196 46.33 -47.93 -80.72
C VAL A 196 45.28 -48.65 -81.58
N ARG A 197 45.66 -48.98 -82.83
CA ARG A 197 44.85 -49.84 -83.71
C ARG A 197 44.69 -51.21 -83.05
N LEU A 198 43.46 -51.54 -82.66
CA LEU A 198 43.05 -52.85 -82.14
C LEU A 198 42.95 -53.94 -83.24
N GLU A 199 43.50 -53.69 -84.43
CA GLU A 199 43.48 -54.65 -85.55
C GLU A 199 44.55 -55.75 -85.44
N GLU A 200 45.41 -55.72 -84.41
CA GLU A 200 46.43 -56.76 -84.15
C GLU A 200 46.44 -57.25 -82.69
N MET A 201 45.30 -57.22 -81.98
CA MET A 201 45.24 -57.78 -80.62
C MET A 201 44.24 -58.94 -80.52
N ASP A 202 44.81 -60.15 -80.43
CA ASP A 202 44.15 -61.45 -80.23
C ASP A 202 43.14 -61.42 -79.06
N PRO A 203 41.86 -61.84 -79.24
CA PRO A 203 40.83 -61.76 -78.22
C PRO A 203 41.12 -62.59 -76.94
N ASP A 204 42.08 -63.51 -76.97
CA ASP A 204 42.31 -64.47 -75.88
C ASP A 204 43.36 -64.06 -74.83
N VAL A 205 43.93 -62.85 -74.91
CA VAL A 205 44.97 -62.40 -73.95
C VAL A 205 44.42 -61.54 -72.79
N LEU A 206 43.16 -61.10 -72.87
CA LEU A 206 42.55 -60.18 -71.89
C LEU A 206 41.68 -60.77 -70.75
N PRO A 207 41.59 -62.10 -70.52
CA PRO A 207 41.00 -62.60 -69.25
C PRO A 207 41.99 -63.04 -68.16
N ARG A 208 43.33 -62.99 -68.36
CA ARG A 208 44.27 -63.67 -67.43
C ARG A 208 45.19 -62.82 -66.56
N ARG A 209 45.03 -61.50 -66.46
CA ARG A 209 45.95 -60.69 -65.61
C ARG A 209 45.39 -59.58 -64.73
N PHE A 210 44.08 -59.50 -64.52
CA PHE A 210 43.51 -58.68 -63.44
C PHE A 210 42.44 -59.46 -62.68
N GLY A 211 42.86 -60.60 -62.12
CA GLY A 211 42.24 -61.13 -60.90
C GLY A 211 42.79 -60.37 -59.69
N CYS A 212 41.94 -60.18 -58.68
CA CYS A 212 42.17 -59.48 -57.42
C CYS A 212 42.15 -57.95 -57.47
N LEU A 213 40.95 -57.38 -57.29
CA LEU A 213 40.64 -56.47 -56.18
C LEU A 213 39.12 -56.28 -56.12
N SER A 214 38.44 -57.35 -55.66
CA SER A 214 37.23 -57.19 -54.84
C SER A 214 37.69 -56.57 -53.53
N VAL A 215 36.95 -55.58 -52.99
CA VAL A 215 36.65 -55.39 -51.55
C VAL A 215 35.96 -54.03 -51.32
N TYR A 216 34.65 -54.14 -51.05
CA TYR A 216 33.74 -53.28 -50.25
C TYR A 216 33.36 -51.87 -50.71
N PHE A 217 32.15 -51.80 -51.28
CA PHE A 217 31.16 -50.78 -50.96
C PHE A 217 30.18 -51.41 -49.93
N VAL A 218 29.85 -50.71 -48.84
CA VAL A 218 28.53 -50.67 -48.14
C VAL A 218 28.67 -50.22 -46.66
N ARG A 219 27.78 -49.26 -46.32
CA ARG A 219 27.17 -48.93 -45.01
C ARG A 219 27.88 -47.97 -44.03
N SER A 220 27.34 -46.75 -44.01
CA SER A 220 26.88 -46.07 -42.79
C SER A 220 25.99 -46.97 -41.92
N ASN A 221 26.25 -47.01 -40.62
CA ASN A 221 25.29 -46.56 -39.59
C ASN A 221 25.88 -46.65 -38.17
N TYR A 222 25.49 -45.64 -37.39
CA TYR A 222 25.42 -45.51 -35.94
C TYR A 222 25.40 -46.82 -35.11
N TYR A 223 26.15 -46.81 -34.00
CA TYR A 223 25.67 -46.76 -32.60
C TYR A 223 26.81 -47.23 -31.68
N ASN A 224 27.11 -46.49 -30.60
CA ASN A 224 27.15 -47.17 -29.30
C ASN A 224 26.99 -46.23 -28.11
N ALA A 225 26.15 -46.71 -27.21
CA ALA A 225 25.83 -46.17 -25.91
C ALA A 225 26.80 -46.66 -24.84
N SER A 226 26.94 -45.89 -23.77
CA SER A 226 27.18 -46.37 -22.41
C SER A 226 26.87 -45.20 -21.48
N ALA A 227 25.73 -45.24 -20.78
CA ALA A 227 25.52 -45.94 -19.51
C ALA A 227 25.65 -44.92 -18.38
N TYR A 228 24.56 -44.66 -17.65
CA TYR A 228 24.48 -44.84 -16.20
C TYR A 228 23.01 -44.72 -15.76
N VAL A 229 22.59 -45.77 -15.09
CA VAL A 229 21.28 -45.99 -14.44
C VAL A 229 21.36 -45.43 -13.02
N CYS A 230 20.33 -44.70 -12.56
CA CYS A 230 19.68 -44.89 -11.25
C CYS A 230 18.54 -43.89 -11.01
N PRO A 231 17.61 -44.15 -10.08
CA PRO A 231 16.18 -44.19 -10.39
C PRO A 231 15.36 -43.16 -9.59
N ALA A 232 14.30 -42.64 -10.21
CA ALA A 232 13.24 -41.95 -9.47
C ALA A 232 11.87 -42.32 -10.05
N SER A 233 11.61 -43.62 -10.09
CA SER A 233 10.25 -44.14 -10.07
C SER A 233 9.71 -43.96 -8.65
N LEU A 234 8.92 -42.91 -8.43
CA LEU A 234 7.84 -42.84 -7.44
C LEU A 234 7.27 -41.43 -7.49
N PHE A 235 6.41 -41.17 -8.46
CA PHE A 235 5.23 -40.28 -8.37
C PHE A 235 4.57 -40.20 -9.76
N SER A 236 4.26 -41.37 -10.33
CA SER A 236 3.29 -41.50 -11.43
C SER A 236 1.95 -41.88 -10.79
N ARG A 237 1.17 -40.89 -10.38
CA ARG A 237 -0.28 -40.97 -10.31
C ARG A 237 -0.84 -39.58 -10.08
N VAL A 238 -1.93 -39.30 -10.77
CA VAL A 238 -2.64 -38.02 -10.90
C VAL A 238 -2.06 -37.16 -12.05
N TYR A 239 -2.93 -36.87 -13.03
CA TYR A 239 -2.69 -36.28 -14.37
C TYR A 239 -2.34 -37.25 -15.50
N SER A 240 -3.03 -38.39 -15.54
CA SER A 240 -3.37 -39.05 -16.80
C SER A 240 -4.83 -38.74 -17.13
N GLY A 241 -5.06 -37.73 -17.97
CA GLY A 241 -6.39 -37.41 -18.48
C GLY A 241 -6.32 -36.38 -19.60
N GLY A 242 -6.70 -36.77 -20.82
CA GLY A 242 -6.92 -35.87 -21.96
C GLY A 242 -5.88 -36.00 -23.08
N GLY A 243 -6.18 -36.83 -24.09
CA GLY A 243 -5.32 -37.05 -25.25
C GLY A 243 -5.19 -35.82 -26.15
N HIS A 244 -3.96 -35.48 -26.52
CA HIS A 244 -3.64 -34.69 -27.70
C HIS A 244 -2.42 -35.31 -28.43
N SER A 245 -2.70 -35.76 -29.65
CA SER A 245 -1.82 -36.17 -30.76
C SER A 245 -0.32 -35.79 -30.70
N ARG A 246 0.55 -36.81 -30.79
CA ARG A 246 1.58 -37.06 -31.84
C ARG A 246 2.54 -35.94 -32.31
N ALA A 247 2.68 -34.81 -31.63
CA ALA A 247 3.66 -33.79 -32.01
C ALA A 247 5.07 -34.06 -31.42
N PRO A 248 6.15 -33.92 -32.21
CA PRO A 248 7.52 -33.97 -31.69
C PRO A 248 7.74 -32.96 -30.54
N PRO A 249 8.62 -33.23 -29.56
CA PRO A 249 8.86 -32.37 -28.40
C PRO A 249 9.09 -30.90 -28.74
N LEU A 250 9.89 -30.64 -29.77
CA LEU A 250 10.20 -29.29 -30.23
C LEU A 250 8.97 -28.57 -30.81
N ALA A 251 8.05 -29.30 -31.45
CA ALA A 251 6.79 -28.75 -31.93
C ALA A 251 5.83 -28.42 -30.78
N ARG A 252 5.81 -29.26 -29.74
CA ARG A 252 5.05 -28.99 -28.51
C ARG A 252 5.58 -27.76 -27.77
N LEU A 253 6.90 -27.64 -27.69
CA LEU A 253 7.60 -26.48 -27.15
C LEU A 253 7.23 -25.19 -27.93
N LYS A 254 7.29 -25.22 -29.26
CA LYS A 254 6.88 -24.09 -30.11
C LYS A 254 5.40 -23.72 -29.95
N GLY A 255 4.52 -24.70 -29.77
CA GLY A 255 3.11 -24.46 -29.45
C GLY A 255 2.96 -23.74 -28.12
N PHE A 256 3.71 -24.17 -27.10
CA PHE A 256 3.78 -23.52 -25.80
C PHE A 256 4.25 -22.06 -25.89
N TRP A 257 5.25 -21.78 -26.74
CA TRP A 257 5.75 -20.42 -26.95
C TRP A 257 4.77 -19.49 -27.62
N ARG A 258 3.98 -20.02 -28.56
CA ARG A 258 2.87 -19.28 -29.16
C ARG A 258 1.87 -18.86 -28.10
N THR A 259 1.53 -19.78 -27.19
CA THR A 259 0.62 -19.52 -26.10
C THR A 259 1.08 -18.38 -25.18
N PHE A 260 2.35 -18.35 -24.79
CA PHE A 260 2.92 -17.26 -23.98
C PHE A 260 2.89 -15.89 -24.67
N ARG A 261 2.81 -15.86 -26.01
CA ARG A 261 2.69 -14.65 -26.83
C ARG A 261 1.24 -14.30 -27.15
N GLY A 262 0.27 -14.94 -26.50
CA GLY A 262 -1.16 -14.70 -26.73
C GLY A 262 -1.72 -15.40 -27.96
N TYR A 263 -0.97 -16.30 -28.62
CA TYR A 263 -1.46 -17.08 -29.74
C TYR A 263 -1.93 -18.46 -29.28
N GLY A 264 -3.24 -18.73 -29.32
CA GLY A 264 -3.80 -20.02 -28.95
C GLY A 264 -5.29 -19.96 -28.63
N PRO A 265 -5.88 -21.06 -28.16
CA PRO A 265 -7.24 -21.03 -27.62
C PRO A 265 -7.33 -20.14 -26.38
N GLU A 266 -8.50 -19.57 -26.11
CA GLU A 266 -8.74 -18.56 -25.07
C GLU A 266 -8.26 -19.00 -23.68
N GLU A 267 -8.45 -20.28 -23.33
CA GLU A 267 -7.97 -20.88 -22.06
C GLU A 267 -6.44 -20.87 -21.89
N ASP A 268 -5.72 -20.74 -22.99
CA ASP A 268 -4.27 -20.83 -23.09
C ASP A 268 -3.62 -19.44 -23.16
N ILE A 269 -4.31 -18.44 -23.74
CA ILE A 269 -3.85 -17.03 -23.84
C ILE A 269 -3.49 -16.45 -22.45
N ASP A 270 -4.18 -16.93 -21.40
CA ASP A 270 -3.97 -16.58 -20.00
C ASP A 270 -2.53 -16.76 -19.49
N LEU A 271 -1.66 -17.53 -20.16
CA LEU A 271 -0.28 -17.75 -19.67
C LEU A 271 0.62 -16.53 -19.74
N GLY A 272 0.52 -15.74 -20.82
CA GLY A 272 1.27 -14.50 -20.97
C GLY A 272 0.86 -13.52 -19.87
N PHE A 273 -0.46 -13.40 -19.68
CA PHE A 273 -1.04 -12.60 -18.60
C PHE A 273 -0.62 -13.07 -17.20
N SER A 274 -0.67 -14.37 -16.94
CA SER A 274 -0.25 -14.94 -15.65
C SER A 274 1.21 -14.64 -15.32
N LEU A 275 2.08 -14.60 -16.33
CA LEU A 275 3.50 -14.27 -16.15
C LEU A 275 3.67 -12.79 -15.82
N TRP A 276 2.98 -11.93 -16.56
CA TRP A 276 2.95 -10.49 -16.30
C TRP A 276 2.39 -10.17 -14.90
N GLU A 277 1.30 -10.82 -14.47
CA GLU A 277 0.70 -10.65 -13.13
C GLU A 277 1.64 -11.08 -11.99
N ARG A 278 2.58 -11.97 -12.29
CA ARG A 278 3.59 -12.44 -11.34
C ARG A 278 4.71 -11.41 -11.14
N ASP A 279 5.05 -10.70 -12.20
CA ASP A 279 6.00 -9.57 -12.16
C ASP A 279 5.38 -8.31 -11.52
N HIS A 280 4.05 -8.23 -11.45
CA HIS A 280 3.30 -7.12 -10.89
C HIS A 280 2.43 -7.58 -9.70
N TRP A 281 3.06 -8.23 -8.72
CA TRP A 281 2.35 -8.86 -7.61
C TRP A 281 1.78 -7.85 -6.61
N ILE A 282 0.45 -7.76 -6.52
CA ILE A 282 -0.22 -7.01 -5.46
C ILE A 282 -0.29 -7.86 -4.19
N SER A 283 0.25 -7.35 -3.09
CA SER A 283 0.17 -8.03 -1.79
C SER A 283 -1.27 -8.05 -1.27
N ALA A 284 -1.85 -9.24 -1.08
CA ALA A 284 -3.17 -9.38 -0.46
C ALA A 284 -3.24 -8.70 0.90
N ARG A 285 -2.15 -8.77 1.67
CA ARG A 285 -2.04 -8.10 2.96
C ARG A 285 -2.12 -6.57 2.85
N ALA A 286 -1.54 -6.01 1.79
CA ALA A 286 -1.62 -4.56 1.56
C ALA A 286 -3.05 -4.13 1.26
N ILE A 287 -3.79 -4.90 0.46
CA ILE A 287 -5.21 -4.63 0.15
C ILE A 287 -6.10 -4.79 1.39
N GLU A 288 -5.89 -5.84 2.18
CA GLU A 288 -6.61 -6.04 3.45
C GLU A 288 -6.40 -4.87 4.42
N LEU A 289 -5.16 -4.40 4.54
CA LEU A 289 -4.82 -3.26 5.41
C LEU A 289 -5.46 -1.96 4.90
N PHE A 290 -5.44 -1.74 3.59
CA PHE A 290 -6.11 -0.58 2.97
C PHE A 290 -7.61 -0.58 3.24
N LEU A 291 -8.29 -1.69 2.96
CA LEU A 291 -9.73 -1.83 3.20
C LEU A 291 -10.07 -1.65 4.68
N SER A 292 -9.32 -2.32 5.57
CA SER A 292 -9.49 -2.20 7.02
C SER A 292 -9.31 -0.76 7.51
N THR A 293 -8.33 -0.04 6.96
CA THR A 293 -8.10 1.37 7.28
C THR A 293 -9.25 2.24 6.77
N GLY A 294 -9.75 1.98 5.56
CA GLY A 294 -10.91 2.68 4.99
C GLY A 294 -12.17 2.54 5.85
N TYR A 295 -12.52 1.32 6.27
CA TYR A 295 -13.66 1.11 7.17
C TYR A 295 -13.47 1.81 8.52
N ARG A 296 -12.28 1.72 9.11
CA ARG A 296 -11.98 2.35 10.40
C ARG A 296 -12.13 3.88 10.34
N VAL A 297 -11.57 4.53 9.32
CA VAL A 297 -11.67 5.98 9.13
C VAL A 297 -13.13 6.39 8.95
N LEU A 298 -13.90 5.62 8.19
CA LEU A 298 -15.32 5.89 7.94
C LEU A 298 -16.17 5.79 9.24
N GLU A 299 -15.84 4.84 10.11
CA GLU A 299 -16.52 4.63 11.40
C GLU A 299 -16.16 5.72 12.42
N GLU A 300 -14.89 6.14 12.48
CA GLU A 300 -14.39 7.14 13.43
C GLU A 300 -14.78 8.60 13.07
N ASP A 301 -15.07 8.89 11.80
CA ASP A 301 -15.34 10.26 11.35
C ASP A 301 -16.72 10.76 11.82
N SER A 302 -16.78 11.57 12.88
CA SER A 302 -18.06 12.11 13.39
C SER A 302 -18.64 13.27 12.57
N ILE A 303 -17.89 13.79 11.60
CA ILE A 303 -18.23 15.01 10.82
C ILE A 303 -18.97 14.63 9.54
N LEU A 304 -18.67 13.46 8.96
CA LEU A 304 -19.25 13.02 7.70
C LEU A 304 -20.76 12.75 7.81
N ALA A 305 -21.53 13.24 6.84
CA ALA A 305 -22.97 13.00 6.77
C ALA A 305 -23.29 11.50 6.62
N SER A 306 -24.33 11.02 7.31
CA SER A 306 -24.74 9.61 7.32
C SER A 306 -24.98 9.03 5.91
N THR A 307 -25.57 9.82 5.02
CA THR A 307 -25.80 9.44 3.61
C THR A 307 -24.48 9.25 2.84
N THR A 308 -23.52 10.15 3.01
CA THR A 308 -22.18 10.04 2.39
C THR A 308 -21.41 8.85 2.97
N LYS A 309 -21.54 8.59 4.28
CA LYS A 309 -20.95 7.40 4.88
C LYS A 309 -21.48 6.10 4.28
N ALA A 310 -22.80 6.01 4.09
CA ALA A 310 -23.42 4.84 3.47
C ALA A 310 -22.93 4.63 2.03
N GLN A 311 -22.79 5.70 1.24
CA GLN A 311 -22.26 5.63 -0.13
C GLN A 311 -20.81 5.15 -0.18
N LEU A 312 -19.94 5.69 0.69
CA LEU A 312 -18.54 5.28 0.76
C LEU A 312 -18.38 3.85 1.26
N ARG A 313 -19.24 3.40 2.18
CA ARG A 313 -19.25 2.01 2.65
C ARG A 313 -19.62 1.05 1.52
N LEU A 314 -20.66 1.39 0.74
CA LEU A 314 -21.05 0.59 -0.43
C LEU A 314 -19.90 0.48 -1.44
N ALA A 315 -19.22 1.59 -1.75
CA ALA A 315 -18.07 1.57 -2.65
C ALA A 315 -16.90 0.72 -2.13
N LEU A 316 -16.63 0.75 -0.82
CA LEU A 316 -15.64 -0.13 -0.18
C LEU A 316 -16.04 -1.61 -0.27
N ASP A 317 -17.31 -1.92 -0.07
CA ASP A 317 -17.84 -3.29 -0.17
C ASP A 317 -17.77 -3.81 -1.61
N GLU A 318 -18.11 -2.98 -2.61
CA GLU A 318 -17.97 -3.30 -4.03
C GLU A 318 -16.50 -3.52 -4.42
N ALA A 319 -15.60 -2.65 -3.97
CA ALA A 319 -14.16 -2.78 -4.21
C ALA A 319 -13.59 -4.07 -3.59
N LYS A 320 -14.06 -4.43 -2.39
CA LYS A 320 -13.68 -5.67 -1.71
C LYS A 320 -14.17 -6.90 -2.50
N ALA A 321 -15.42 -6.90 -2.95
CA ALA A 321 -15.97 -8.01 -3.74
C ALA A 321 -15.21 -8.20 -5.07
N ALA A 322 -14.92 -7.10 -5.77
CA ALA A 322 -14.13 -7.14 -7.01
C ALA A 322 -12.71 -7.67 -6.78
N TRP A 323 -12.06 -7.28 -5.68
CA TRP A 323 -10.76 -7.82 -5.29
C TRP A 323 -10.80 -9.33 -5.02
N GLU A 324 -11.79 -9.81 -4.27
CA GLU A 324 -11.92 -11.23 -3.93
C GLU A 324 -12.10 -12.10 -5.19
N GLU A 325 -12.95 -11.65 -6.13
CA GLU A 325 -13.13 -12.33 -7.41
C GLU A 325 -11.85 -12.35 -8.25
N TYR A 326 -11.17 -11.20 -8.35
CA TYR A 326 -9.89 -11.09 -9.04
C TYR A 326 -8.84 -12.01 -8.42
N ALA A 327 -8.69 -12.00 -7.09
CA ALA A 327 -7.70 -12.78 -6.36
C ALA A 327 -7.87 -14.30 -6.56
N VAL A 328 -9.12 -14.79 -6.57
CA VAL A 328 -9.41 -16.20 -6.85
C VAL A 328 -9.02 -16.56 -8.28
N THR A 329 -9.42 -15.74 -9.25
CA THR A 329 -9.15 -16.00 -10.68
C THR A 329 -7.66 -15.95 -10.98
N ARG A 330 -6.95 -14.99 -10.41
CA ARG A 330 -5.50 -14.84 -10.47
C ARG A 330 -4.75 -16.04 -9.86
N THR A 331 -5.21 -16.54 -8.71
CA THR A 331 -4.60 -17.72 -8.09
C THR A 331 -4.69 -18.94 -9.02
N ARG A 332 -5.85 -19.15 -9.66
CA ARG A 332 -6.04 -20.21 -10.66
C ARG A 332 -5.10 -20.03 -11.86
N ARG A 333 -4.96 -18.80 -12.37
CA ARG A 333 -4.02 -18.45 -13.43
C ARG A 333 -2.57 -18.77 -13.06
N CYS A 334 -2.12 -18.32 -11.89
CA CYS A 334 -0.79 -18.61 -11.35
C CYS A 334 -0.53 -20.11 -11.19
N ASP A 335 -1.52 -20.87 -10.72
CA ASP A 335 -1.41 -22.32 -10.58
C ASP A 335 -1.26 -23.02 -11.93
N ARG A 336 -2.04 -22.62 -12.93
CA ARG A 336 -1.90 -23.11 -14.31
C ARG A 336 -0.54 -22.77 -14.92
N LEU A 337 -0.06 -21.53 -14.70
CA LEU A 337 1.27 -21.10 -15.14
C LEU A 337 2.36 -21.99 -14.54
N ARG A 338 2.33 -22.22 -13.23
CA ARG A 338 3.28 -23.10 -12.54
C ARG A 338 3.24 -24.52 -13.08
N VAL A 339 2.04 -25.07 -13.31
CA VAL A 339 1.90 -26.41 -13.90
C VAL A 339 2.52 -26.47 -15.29
N ARG A 340 2.27 -25.47 -16.12
CA ARG A 340 2.78 -25.44 -17.49
C ARG A 340 4.28 -25.19 -17.55
N LEU A 341 4.80 -24.24 -16.79
CA LEU A 341 6.21 -23.89 -16.88
C LEU A 341 7.09 -24.91 -16.14
N VAL A 342 6.75 -25.26 -14.90
CA VAL A 342 7.58 -26.13 -14.06
C VAL A 342 7.36 -27.60 -14.41
N TYR A 343 6.12 -28.07 -14.43
CA TYR A 343 5.86 -29.51 -14.59
C TYR A 343 5.87 -30.00 -16.04
N ASN A 344 5.65 -29.12 -17.02
CA ASN A 344 5.74 -29.49 -18.43
C ASN A 344 7.05 -29.00 -19.04
N LEU A 345 7.21 -27.70 -19.22
CA LEU A 345 8.33 -27.14 -19.98
C LEU A 345 9.70 -27.47 -19.35
N TRP A 346 9.92 -27.11 -18.08
CA TRP A 346 11.20 -27.37 -17.41
C TRP A 346 11.47 -28.86 -17.35
N ARG A 347 10.45 -29.65 -16.96
CA ARG A 347 10.54 -31.11 -16.96
C ARG A 347 11.00 -31.65 -18.31
N TRP A 348 10.49 -31.15 -19.44
CA TRP A 348 10.92 -31.63 -20.77
C TRP A 348 12.35 -31.23 -21.10
N CYS A 349 12.78 -30.01 -20.75
CA CYS A 349 14.12 -29.51 -21.06
C CYS A 349 15.22 -30.15 -20.20
N ILE A 350 14.90 -30.61 -18.99
CA ILE A 350 15.84 -31.27 -18.07
C ILE A 350 15.70 -32.80 -18.06
N SER A 351 14.75 -33.36 -18.80
CA SER A 351 14.51 -34.81 -18.80
C SER A 351 15.60 -35.55 -19.56
N THR A 352 16.05 -36.66 -18.99
CA THR A 352 16.94 -37.62 -19.66
C THR A 352 16.18 -38.66 -20.50
N GLU A 353 14.84 -38.56 -20.58
CA GLU A 353 14.04 -39.51 -21.33
C GLU A 353 14.29 -39.38 -22.83
N PRO A 354 14.46 -40.50 -23.58
CA PRO A 354 14.77 -40.46 -25.02
C PRO A 354 13.76 -39.67 -25.86
N ARG A 355 12.50 -39.63 -25.43
CA ARG A 355 11.45 -38.89 -26.12
C ARG A 355 11.62 -37.38 -26.04
N PHE A 356 12.45 -36.83 -25.15
CA PHE A 356 12.74 -35.40 -25.02
C PHE A 356 14.18 -35.04 -25.37
N ALA A 357 14.98 -35.98 -25.91
CA ALA A 357 16.38 -35.76 -26.24
C ALA A 357 16.64 -34.59 -27.23
N ALA A 358 15.62 -34.16 -27.98
CA ALA A 358 15.68 -33.01 -28.89
C ALA A 358 15.49 -31.64 -28.19
N THR A 359 15.08 -31.64 -26.92
CA THR A 359 14.92 -30.43 -26.11
C THR A 359 16.12 -30.32 -25.18
N THR A 360 17.08 -29.44 -25.49
CA THR A 360 18.26 -29.26 -24.62
C THR A 360 17.97 -28.29 -23.47
N PRO A 361 18.68 -28.39 -22.34
CA PRO A 361 18.54 -27.46 -21.23
C PRO A 361 18.85 -26.01 -21.62
N ASP A 362 19.72 -25.81 -22.63
CA ASP A 362 20.15 -24.50 -23.12
C ASP A 362 18.97 -23.62 -23.57
N ILE A 363 17.90 -24.26 -24.04
CA ILE A 363 16.66 -23.58 -24.44
C ILE A 363 16.10 -22.75 -23.28
N LEU A 364 16.23 -23.20 -22.03
CA LEU A 364 15.73 -22.45 -20.86
C LEU A 364 16.48 -21.13 -20.62
N PHE A 365 17.69 -20.98 -21.17
CA PHE A 365 18.55 -19.81 -21.01
C PHE A 365 18.57 -18.92 -22.27
N GLU A 366 17.80 -19.26 -23.30
CA GLU A 366 17.72 -18.46 -24.52
C GLU A 366 17.12 -17.07 -24.20
N PRO A 367 17.67 -15.95 -24.69
CA PRO A 367 17.16 -14.61 -24.40
C PRO A 367 15.68 -14.38 -24.77
N SER A 368 15.13 -15.19 -25.67
CA SER A 368 13.71 -15.18 -26.04
C SER A 368 12.79 -15.91 -25.07
N MET A 369 13.35 -16.55 -24.04
CA MET A 369 12.60 -17.20 -22.98
C MET A 369 11.97 -16.16 -22.05
N PRO A 370 10.66 -16.23 -21.81
CA PRO A 370 10.04 -15.44 -20.76
C PRO A 370 10.70 -15.78 -19.42
N GLY A 371 11.25 -14.77 -18.75
CA GLY A 371 11.87 -14.94 -17.45
C GLY A 371 10.81 -15.37 -16.44
N TYR A 372 10.97 -16.55 -15.84
CA TYR A 372 10.13 -16.96 -14.72
C TYR A 372 10.84 -16.60 -13.43
N SER A 373 10.41 -15.52 -12.79
CA SER A 373 10.87 -15.21 -11.44
C SER A 373 10.45 -16.33 -10.49
N LEU A 374 11.36 -16.83 -9.65
CA LEU A 374 10.99 -17.77 -8.57
C LEU A 374 10.29 -17.04 -7.41
N GLU A 375 10.49 -15.73 -7.31
CA GLU A 375 9.92 -14.84 -6.31
C GLU A 375 8.86 -13.92 -6.91
N TYR A 376 7.86 -13.55 -6.12
CA TYR A 376 6.84 -12.58 -6.53
C TYR A 376 7.41 -11.16 -6.43
N LEU A 377 7.50 -10.44 -7.54
CA LEU A 377 7.93 -9.04 -7.54
C LEU A 377 6.75 -8.19 -7.08
N THR A 378 6.86 -7.62 -5.89
CA THR A 378 5.75 -6.89 -5.26
C THR A 378 5.57 -5.53 -5.94
N TRP A 379 4.43 -5.34 -6.59
CA TRP A 379 3.98 -4.04 -7.08
C TRP A 379 3.25 -3.31 -5.97
N ILE A 380 3.65 -2.06 -5.75
CA ILE A 380 3.04 -1.15 -4.78
C ILE A 380 2.38 -0.03 -5.57
N PRO A 381 1.04 0.12 -5.55
CA PRO A 381 0.37 1.19 -6.25
C PRO A 381 0.85 2.56 -5.74
N GLY A 382 1.16 3.46 -6.66
CA GLY A 382 1.56 4.83 -6.34
C GLY A 382 0.41 5.78 -6.01
N SER A 383 -0.85 5.36 -6.20
CA SER A 383 -2.03 6.17 -5.89
C SER A 383 -3.15 5.34 -5.22
N PRO A 384 -4.09 6.00 -4.52
CA PRO A 384 -5.24 5.36 -3.87
C PRO A 384 -6.27 4.81 -4.87
N ASP A 385 -6.25 5.26 -6.12
CA ASP A 385 -7.13 4.77 -7.18
C ASP A 385 -6.52 3.52 -7.85
N TRP A 386 -6.27 2.50 -7.03
CA TRP A 386 -5.59 1.29 -7.47
C TRP A 386 -6.48 0.44 -8.39
N LEU A 387 -7.81 0.58 -8.31
CA LEU A 387 -8.74 -0.09 -9.21
C LEU A 387 -8.56 0.39 -10.66
N SER A 388 -8.47 1.71 -10.88
CA SER A 388 -8.18 2.22 -12.23
C SER A 388 -6.77 1.85 -12.68
N HIS A 389 -5.80 1.75 -11.76
CA HIS A 389 -4.49 1.20 -12.08
C HIS A 389 -4.56 -0.28 -12.47
N ILE A 390 -5.36 -1.12 -11.81
CA ILE A 390 -5.56 -2.51 -12.23
C ILE A 390 -6.20 -2.57 -13.61
N SER A 391 -7.25 -1.79 -13.86
CA SER A 391 -7.89 -1.75 -15.18
C SER A 391 -6.95 -1.18 -16.25
N ALA A 392 -6.11 -0.21 -15.92
CA ALA A 392 -5.11 0.33 -16.85
C ALA A 392 -3.97 -0.67 -17.10
N LEU A 393 -3.59 -1.46 -16.09
CA LEU A 393 -2.63 -2.54 -16.23
C LEU A 393 -3.17 -3.67 -17.11
N ASP A 394 -4.45 -4.03 -16.93
CA ASP A 394 -5.20 -4.97 -17.77
C ASP A 394 -5.37 -4.44 -19.21
N ALA A 395 -5.54 -3.11 -19.38
CA ALA A 395 -5.61 -2.49 -20.70
C ALA A 395 -4.23 -2.30 -21.37
N ALA A 396 -3.14 -2.27 -20.61
CA ALA A 396 -1.77 -2.12 -21.11
C ALA A 396 -1.16 -3.43 -21.62
N GLU A 397 -1.97 -4.48 -21.75
CA GLU A 397 -1.56 -5.79 -22.22
C GLU A 397 -0.92 -5.74 -23.62
N PRO A 398 0.33 -6.19 -23.78
CA PRO A 398 1.02 -6.24 -25.07
C PRO A 398 0.37 -7.17 -26.12
N TRP A 399 -0.57 -8.03 -25.75
CA TRP A 399 -1.18 -9.04 -26.61
C TRP A 399 -2.67 -8.79 -26.92
N MET A 400 -3.27 -7.73 -26.35
CA MET A 400 -4.62 -7.26 -26.72
C MET A 400 -4.60 -6.30 -27.94
N GLY A 401 -3.40 -6.03 -28.50
CA GLY A 401 -3.16 -5.17 -29.66
C GLY A 401 -2.78 -5.91 -30.93
#